data_AF-A0A7C3TUR6-F1
#
_entry.id   AF-A0A7C3TUR6-F1
#
_cell.length_a   1.000
_cell.length_b   1.000
_cell.length_c   1.000
_cell.angle_alpha   90.00
_cell.angle_beta   90.00
_cell.angle_gamma   90.00
#
_symmetry.space_group_name_H-M   'P 1'
#
loop_
_entity.id
_entity.type
_entity.pdbx_description
1 polymer ?
#
loop_
_entity_poly.entity_id
_entity_poly.type
_entity_poly.pdbx_seq_one_letter_code
_entity_poly.pdbx_strand_id
1 'polypeptide(L)'
;MPPAHPVVRKVYLDLPQPSLKDNTADLDRLKKQVRQTLAIENLLVPFALIPQWVSLLRSSAYRVTASVSLAPPIPRLIDVEAGATSSRLFGLAVDLGTTRLAYQLWDLREGRLLDETGSDNPQIRYGADILTRIHRAGTPEGLQGLKEAVIGEINRVTQTLCQVHNLSPREILAVTVAGNTTMTHLFLGLDPSSICREPYIPKINSLDPLTAQELGLDLHPRAWAYVFPNVGSYLGGDVLAGILHSGLYQQEGLSLLVDVGTNAEVVLGNAEWLIGCAGAAGPALEGGVARMGMTAAEGAIDRVRIDPRTQELTYTVIGGGRPVGICGSGLIDLTAELFTAGIIDLRGKLNRKKAGRRWTETDGQPAFLVVPAEETAHGQAIVLSQVDLDVLLRSKAAMYTILTTLTQTVGYDLKDIERFYVAGAFGNHIDPRRAVILGMLPDLP
;
A
#
# COMPACT_ATOMS: atom_id res chain seq x y z
N MET A 1 -17.60 -6.51 -11.76
CA MET A 1 -16.25 -7.12 -11.84
C MET A 1 -16.33 -8.35 -12.73
N PRO A 2 -15.37 -8.60 -13.64
CA PRO A 2 -15.32 -9.88 -14.34
C PRO A 2 -15.17 -11.02 -13.31
N PRO A 3 -15.62 -12.25 -13.59
CA PRO A 3 -15.43 -13.35 -12.67
C PRO A 3 -13.94 -13.47 -12.36
N ALA A 4 -13.60 -13.38 -11.08
CA ALA A 4 -12.24 -13.54 -10.64
C ALA A 4 -11.76 -14.91 -11.12
N HIS A 5 -10.77 -14.92 -11.99
CA HIS A 5 -9.99 -16.11 -12.22
C HIS A 5 -8.73 -15.99 -11.35
N PRO A 6 -8.76 -16.28 -10.03
CA PRO A 6 -7.56 -16.25 -9.22
C PRO A 6 -6.45 -17.09 -9.84
N VAL A 7 -5.22 -16.75 -9.54
CA VAL A 7 -4.08 -17.57 -9.95
C VAL A 7 -4.10 -18.96 -9.30
N VAL A 8 -4.71 -19.13 -8.12
CA VAL A 8 -4.86 -20.42 -7.45
C VAL A 8 -6.29 -20.96 -7.58
N ARG A 9 -6.43 -22.25 -7.85
CA ARG A 9 -7.71 -22.97 -7.92
C ARG A 9 -7.71 -24.15 -6.98
N LYS A 10 -8.87 -24.41 -6.36
CA LYS A 10 -9.17 -25.70 -5.71
C LYS A 10 -10.22 -26.44 -6.54
N VAL A 11 -9.94 -27.68 -6.91
CA VAL A 11 -10.85 -28.55 -7.67
C VAL A 11 -11.11 -29.83 -6.92
N TYR A 12 -12.38 -30.12 -6.65
CA TYR A 12 -12.80 -31.40 -6.09
C TYR A 12 -12.85 -32.46 -7.21
N LEU A 13 -12.30 -33.63 -6.94
CA LEU A 13 -12.09 -34.71 -7.88
C LEU A 13 -12.58 -36.03 -7.27
N ASP A 14 -13.45 -36.72 -8.01
CA ASP A 14 -13.81 -38.11 -7.77
C ASP A 14 -13.07 -38.96 -8.80
N LEU A 15 -11.91 -39.50 -8.42
CA LEU A 15 -11.04 -40.21 -9.36
C LEU A 15 -11.48 -41.67 -9.51
N PRO A 16 -11.43 -42.24 -10.72
CA PRO A 16 -11.77 -43.65 -10.94
C PRO A 16 -10.83 -44.56 -10.15
N GLN A 17 -11.38 -45.47 -9.34
CA GLN A 17 -10.56 -46.39 -8.54
C GLN A 17 -9.71 -47.32 -9.42
N PRO A 18 -8.51 -47.73 -8.96
CA PRO A 18 -7.66 -48.67 -9.68
C PRO A 18 -8.38 -50.01 -9.87
N SER A 19 -8.20 -50.63 -11.03
CA SER A 19 -8.78 -51.93 -11.34
C SER A 19 -7.90 -52.71 -12.33
N LEU A 20 -8.20 -53.99 -12.55
CA LEU A 20 -7.53 -54.78 -13.59
C LEU A 20 -7.71 -54.21 -15.01
N LYS A 21 -8.76 -53.40 -15.24
CA LYS A 21 -9.02 -52.72 -16.53
C LYS A 21 -8.37 -51.33 -16.62
N ASP A 22 -7.89 -50.79 -15.50
CA ASP A 22 -7.23 -49.50 -15.40
C ASP A 22 -6.14 -49.56 -14.32
N ASN A 23 -4.94 -49.94 -14.75
CA ASN A 23 -3.73 -50.04 -13.94
C ASN A 23 -2.90 -48.74 -13.95
N THR A 24 -3.50 -47.59 -14.31
CA THR A 24 -2.83 -46.28 -14.26
C THR A 24 -2.34 -45.98 -12.84
N ALA A 25 -1.12 -45.48 -12.70
CA ALA A 25 -0.54 -45.12 -11.41
C ALA A 25 -1.33 -44.00 -10.71
N ASP A 26 -1.33 -44.00 -9.37
CA ASP A 26 -2.14 -43.09 -8.54
C ASP A 26 -1.87 -41.61 -8.84
N LEU A 27 -0.59 -41.22 -8.98
CA LEU A 27 -0.24 -39.84 -9.31
C LEU A 27 -0.63 -39.47 -10.74
N ASP A 28 -0.46 -40.36 -11.71
CA ASP A 28 -0.82 -40.10 -13.11
C ASP A 28 -2.32 -39.94 -13.28
N ARG A 29 -3.10 -40.71 -12.52
CA ARG A 29 -4.55 -40.60 -12.42
C ARG A 29 -4.98 -39.23 -11.89
N LEU A 30 -4.36 -38.76 -10.80
CA LEU A 30 -4.57 -37.41 -10.27
C LEU A 30 -4.19 -36.33 -11.31
N LYS A 31 -2.97 -36.40 -11.87
CA LYS A 31 -2.47 -35.42 -12.86
C LYS A 31 -3.38 -35.36 -14.09
N LYS A 32 -3.85 -36.51 -14.59
CA LYS A 32 -4.77 -36.58 -15.72
C LYS A 32 -6.07 -35.84 -15.40
N GLN A 33 -6.70 -36.14 -14.26
CA GLN A 33 -7.97 -35.52 -13.91
C GLN A 33 -7.82 -34.02 -13.66
N VAL A 34 -6.77 -33.59 -12.95
CA VAL A 34 -6.50 -32.15 -12.72
C VAL A 34 -6.34 -31.42 -14.04
N ARG A 35 -5.52 -31.96 -14.97
CA ARG A 35 -5.28 -31.37 -16.28
C ARG A 35 -6.55 -31.23 -17.12
N GLN A 36 -7.39 -32.27 -17.12
CA GLN A 36 -8.68 -32.24 -17.81
C GLN A 36 -9.64 -31.23 -17.19
N THR A 37 -9.71 -31.17 -15.86
CA THR A 37 -10.64 -30.29 -15.13
C THR A 37 -10.27 -28.81 -15.27
N LEU A 38 -8.97 -28.50 -15.24
CA LEU A 38 -8.47 -27.13 -15.33
C LEU A 38 -8.08 -26.70 -16.75
N ALA A 39 -8.26 -27.57 -17.75
CA ALA A 39 -7.87 -27.34 -19.15
C ALA A 39 -6.39 -26.90 -19.28
N ILE A 40 -5.48 -27.58 -18.58
CA ILE A 40 -4.03 -27.30 -18.60
C ILE A 40 -3.26 -28.49 -19.19
N GLU A 41 -2.18 -28.21 -19.92
CA GLU A 41 -1.37 -29.24 -20.59
C GLU A 41 -0.39 -29.94 -19.64
N ASN A 42 0.21 -29.15 -18.75
CA ASN A 42 1.30 -29.56 -17.86
C ASN A 42 0.94 -29.26 -16.40
N LEU A 43 1.45 -30.10 -15.50
CA LEU A 43 1.30 -29.93 -14.06
C LEU A 43 2.57 -30.43 -13.35
N LEU A 44 3.27 -29.51 -12.70
CA LEU A 44 4.41 -29.82 -11.86
C LEU A 44 3.93 -30.30 -10.49
N VAL A 45 4.56 -31.38 -10.03
CA VAL A 45 4.26 -32.04 -8.76
C VAL A 45 5.58 -32.15 -7.98
N PRO A 46 5.69 -31.59 -6.78
CA PRO A 46 6.89 -31.70 -5.97
C PRO A 46 7.12 -33.15 -5.52
N PHE A 47 8.29 -33.71 -5.87
CA PHE A 47 8.63 -35.11 -5.61
C PHE A 47 8.46 -35.51 -4.13
N ALA A 48 8.86 -34.63 -3.22
CA ALA A 48 8.85 -34.88 -1.77
C ALA A 48 7.46 -35.21 -1.19
N LEU A 49 6.37 -34.87 -1.88
CA LEU A 49 4.99 -35.05 -1.39
C LEU A 49 4.26 -36.22 -2.03
N ILE A 50 4.83 -36.81 -3.07
CA ILE A 50 4.20 -37.91 -3.80
C ILE A 50 3.82 -39.07 -2.86
N PRO A 51 4.69 -39.56 -1.95
CA PRO A 51 4.31 -40.67 -1.07
C PRO A 51 3.12 -40.34 -0.17
N GLN A 52 3.08 -39.12 0.38
CA GLN A 52 2.00 -38.64 1.23
C GLN A 52 0.68 -38.55 0.45
N TRP A 53 0.69 -37.92 -0.73
CA TRP A 53 -0.50 -37.75 -1.54
C TRP A 53 -1.01 -39.07 -2.10
N VAL A 54 -0.14 -40.01 -2.48
CA VAL A 54 -0.56 -41.36 -2.91
C VAL A 54 -1.24 -42.12 -1.77
N SER A 55 -0.69 -42.04 -0.55
CA SER A 55 -1.33 -42.63 0.63
C SER A 55 -2.71 -42.01 0.89
N LEU A 56 -2.82 -40.68 0.77
CA LEU A 56 -4.07 -39.93 0.92
C LEU A 56 -5.12 -40.32 -0.13
N LEU A 57 -4.73 -40.48 -1.39
CA LEU A 57 -5.62 -40.93 -2.47
C LEU A 57 -6.26 -42.28 -2.13
N ARG A 58 -5.46 -43.22 -1.64
CA ARG A 58 -5.95 -44.57 -1.28
C ARG A 58 -6.86 -44.55 -0.06
N SER A 59 -6.47 -43.82 1.00
CA SER A 59 -7.24 -43.77 2.25
C SER A 59 -8.55 -42.97 2.13
N SER A 60 -8.64 -42.05 1.17
CA SER A 60 -9.84 -41.24 0.90
C SER A 60 -10.80 -41.87 -0.13
N ALA A 61 -10.56 -43.12 -0.53
CA ALA A 61 -11.28 -43.76 -1.64
C ALA A 61 -11.28 -42.90 -2.91
N TYR A 62 -10.14 -42.26 -3.20
CA TYR A 62 -9.88 -41.46 -4.40
C TYR A 62 -10.75 -40.21 -4.57
N ARG A 63 -11.41 -39.76 -3.50
CA ARG A 63 -12.18 -38.52 -3.44
C ARG A 63 -11.38 -37.43 -2.74
N VAL A 64 -10.82 -36.52 -3.50
CA VAL A 64 -9.87 -35.50 -3.02
C VAL A 64 -10.14 -34.13 -3.61
N THR A 65 -9.61 -33.08 -2.98
CA THR A 65 -9.53 -31.74 -3.55
C THR A 65 -8.07 -31.41 -3.84
N ALA A 66 -7.79 -30.98 -5.07
CA ALA A 66 -6.46 -30.55 -5.51
C ALA A 66 -6.39 -29.02 -5.56
N SER A 67 -5.37 -28.46 -4.92
CA SER A 67 -5.05 -27.03 -4.96
C SER A 67 -3.94 -26.79 -5.98
N VAL A 68 -4.17 -25.96 -6.99
CA VAL A 68 -3.26 -25.75 -8.12
C VAL A 68 -3.00 -24.26 -8.31
N SER A 69 -1.72 -23.86 -8.36
CA SER A 69 -1.33 -22.56 -8.89
C SER A 69 -1.27 -22.64 -10.42
N LEU A 70 -1.97 -21.75 -11.09
CA LEU A 70 -1.95 -21.54 -12.54
C LEU A 70 -0.94 -20.46 -12.95
N ALA A 71 -0.10 -19.99 -12.01
CA ALA A 71 0.91 -18.99 -12.30
C ALA A 71 1.88 -19.49 -13.40
N PRO A 72 2.35 -18.61 -14.29
CA PRO A 72 3.40 -18.95 -15.25
C PRO A 72 4.72 -19.32 -14.54
N PRO A 73 5.65 -20.02 -15.21
CA PRO A 73 5.54 -20.52 -16.58
C PRO A 73 4.78 -21.86 -16.69
N ILE A 74 4.65 -22.63 -15.60
CA ILE A 74 4.01 -23.95 -15.62
C ILE A 74 3.15 -24.10 -14.35
N PRO A 75 1.87 -24.54 -14.48
CA PRO A 75 1.03 -24.80 -13.33
C PRO A 75 1.63 -25.80 -12.34
N ARG A 76 1.42 -25.55 -11.05
CA ARG A 76 2.02 -26.33 -9.95
C ARG A 76 0.95 -26.82 -8.99
N LEU A 77 1.01 -28.10 -8.63
CA LEU A 77 0.19 -28.68 -7.58
C LEU A 77 0.70 -28.20 -6.21
N ILE A 78 -0.10 -27.38 -5.53
CA ILE A 78 0.19 -26.83 -4.21
C ILE A 78 -0.12 -27.88 -3.14
N ASP A 79 -1.32 -28.47 -3.15
CA ASP A 79 -1.73 -29.43 -2.13
C ASP A 79 -2.84 -30.38 -2.59
N VAL A 80 -3.00 -31.48 -1.85
CA VAL A 80 -4.09 -32.45 -2.03
C VAL A 80 -4.70 -32.75 -0.66
N GLU A 81 -6.01 -32.56 -0.55
CA GLU A 81 -6.79 -32.78 0.67
C GLU A 81 -7.85 -33.86 0.45
N ALA A 82 -8.23 -34.61 1.49
CA ALA A 82 -9.30 -35.57 1.40
C ALA A 82 -10.68 -34.88 1.35
N GLY A 83 -11.60 -35.43 0.56
CA GLY A 83 -12.97 -34.93 0.46
C GLY A 83 -13.09 -33.61 -0.29
N ALA A 84 -14.23 -32.94 -0.11
CA ALA A 84 -14.59 -31.70 -0.81
C ALA A 84 -14.26 -30.47 0.05
N THR A 85 -13.07 -29.91 -0.15
CA THR A 85 -12.57 -28.71 0.56
C THR A 85 -12.50 -27.47 -0.35
N SER A 86 -13.11 -27.54 -1.54
CA SER A 86 -13.02 -26.49 -2.56
C SER A 86 -13.63 -25.15 -2.17
N SER A 87 -14.49 -25.12 -1.15
CA SER A 87 -15.06 -23.91 -0.57
C SER A 87 -14.08 -23.10 0.29
N ARG A 88 -12.93 -23.67 0.66
CA ARG A 88 -11.95 -23.06 1.58
C ARG A 88 -10.69 -22.67 0.81
N LEU A 89 -10.71 -21.50 0.16
CA LEU A 89 -9.61 -21.00 -0.64
C LEU A 89 -9.39 -19.51 -0.37
N PHE A 90 -8.33 -19.19 0.35
CA PHE A 90 -8.06 -17.82 0.78
C PHE A 90 -6.74 -17.27 0.24
N GLY A 91 -6.64 -15.95 0.18
CA GLY A 91 -5.45 -15.21 -0.21
C GLY A 91 -5.20 -14.02 0.70
N LEU A 92 -3.95 -13.58 0.78
CA LEU A 92 -3.53 -12.41 1.54
C LEU A 92 -2.92 -11.38 0.59
N ALA A 93 -3.36 -10.13 0.66
CA ALA A 93 -2.67 -9.02 0.03
C ALA A 93 -2.00 -8.17 1.12
N VAL A 94 -0.76 -7.76 0.89
CA VAL A 94 0.05 -6.96 1.82
C VAL A 94 0.62 -5.76 1.08
N ASP A 95 0.36 -4.57 1.62
CA ASP A 95 1.02 -3.32 1.23
C ASP A 95 2.12 -2.99 2.27
N LEU A 96 3.36 -2.94 1.82
CA LEU A 96 4.56 -2.68 2.61
C LEU A 96 4.90 -1.19 2.60
N GLY A 97 4.09 -0.40 3.29
CA GLY A 97 4.41 1.00 3.50
C GLY A 97 5.58 1.20 4.48
N THR A 98 6.29 2.32 4.31
CA THR A 98 7.41 2.69 5.19
C THR A 98 6.95 2.90 6.64
N THR A 99 5.77 3.50 6.82
CA THR A 99 5.22 3.86 8.14
C THR A 99 4.16 2.85 8.61
N ARG A 100 3.30 2.38 7.72
CA ARG A 100 2.23 1.43 8.01
C ARG A 100 2.27 0.26 7.04
N LEU A 101 1.88 -0.91 7.52
CA LEU A 101 1.59 -2.08 6.70
C LEU A 101 0.08 -2.23 6.62
N ALA A 102 -0.46 -2.50 5.43
CA ALA A 102 -1.87 -2.81 5.24
C ALA A 102 -2.05 -4.24 4.74
N TYR A 103 -3.13 -4.88 5.19
CA TYR A 103 -3.41 -6.29 4.96
C TYR A 103 -4.85 -6.46 4.52
N GLN A 104 -5.07 -7.30 3.52
CA GLN A 104 -6.40 -7.71 3.12
C GLN A 104 -6.48 -9.23 3.02
N LEU A 105 -7.47 -9.81 3.67
CA LEU A 105 -7.78 -11.24 3.61
C LEU A 105 -8.92 -11.45 2.61
N TRP A 106 -8.71 -12.32 1.63
CA TRP A 106 -9.64 -12.54 0.53
C TRP A 106 -10.14 -13.98 0.49
N ASP A 107 -11.43 -14.16 0.22
CA ASP A 107 -11.96 -15.40 -0.33
C ASP A 107 -11.74 -15.38 -1.85
N LEU A 108 -10.82 -16.21 -2.33
CA LEU A 108 -10.47 -16.24 -3.74
C LEU A 108 -11.50 -17.02 -4.57
N ARG A 109 -12.31 -17.88 -3.96
CA ARG A 109 -13.36 -18.57 -4.71
C ARG A 109 -14.48 -17.60 -5.08
N GLU A 110 -14.90 -16.78 -4.13
CA GLU A 110 -15.95 -15.78 -4.32
C GLU A 110 -15.42 -14.47 -4.92
N GLY A 111 -14.10 -14.22 -4.84
CA GLY A 111 -13.51 -12.94 -5.20
C GLY A 111 -13.93 -11.82 -4.24
N ARG A 112 -14.08 -12.16 -2.95
CA ARG A 112 -14.66 -11.28 -1.92
C ARG A 112 -13.63 -10.95 -0.84
N LEU A 113 -13.52 -9.67 -0.49
CA LEU A 113 -12.78 -9.22 0.68
C LEU A 113 -13.48 -9.71 1.94
N LEU A 114 -12.75 -10.43 2.80
CA LEU A 114 -13.24 -10.91 4.10
C LEU A 114 -12.96 -9.91 5.20
N ASP A 115 -11.76 -9.33 5.19
CA ASP A 115 -11.30 -8.41 6.21
C ASP A 115 -10.16 -7.55 5.68
N GLU A 116 -10.01 -6.37 6.28
CA GLU A 116 -8.88 -5.49 6.06
C GLU A 116 -8.41 -4.90 7.38
N THR A 117 -7.09 -4.81 7.55
CA THR A 117 -6.49 -4.27 8.75
C THR A 117 -5.14 -3.65 8.43
N GLY A 118 -4.58 -2.90 9.38
CA GLY A 118 -3.25 -2.34 9.23
C GLY A 118 -2.52 -2.29 10.56
N SER A 119 -1.20 -2.23 10.49
CA SER A 119 -0.33 -2.07 11.65
C SER A 119 0.78 -1.09 11.36
N ASP A 120 1.41 -0.57 12.41
CA ASP A 120 2.60 0.26 12.24
C ASP A 120 3.76 -0.62 11.77
N ASN A 121 4.60 -0.10 10.87
CA ASN A 121 5.74 -0.84 10.40
C ASN A 121 6.78 -0.94 11.55
N PRO A 122 7.07 -2.16 12.07
CA PRO A 122 7.94 -2.35 13.23
C PRO A 122 9.39 -1.95 12.95
N GLN A 123 9.76 -1.76 11.67
CA GLN A 123 11.06 -1.25 11.28
C GLN A 123 11.31 0.19 11.75
N ILE A 124 10.28 0.92 12.20
CA ILE A 124 10.42 2.25 12.78
C ILE A 124 11.44 2.30 13.93
N ARG A 125 11.60 1.20 14.68
CA ARG A 125 12.61 1.07 15.75
C ARG A 125 14.05 1.14 15.27
N TYR A 126 14.29 0.94 13.97
CA TYR A 126 15.59 1.01 13.34
C TYR A 126 15.81 2.30 12.54
N GLY A 127 14.76 3.09 12.33
CA GLY A 127 14.80 4.33 11.57
C GLY A 127 13.41 4.80 11.17
N ALA A 128 13.15 6.10 11.36
CA ALA A 128 11.88 6.71 10.96
C ALA A 128 11.73 6.78 9.43
N ASP A 129 12.83 7.02 8.71
CA ASP A 129 12.87 7.15 7.25
C ASP A 129 13.63 5.99 6.56
N ILE A 130 13.45 5.90 5.23
CA ILE A 130 14.04 4.87 4.38
C ILE A 130 15.57 4.92 4.38
N LEU A 131 16.21 6.10 4.33
CA LEU A 131 17.66 6.22 4.24
C LEU A 131 18.34 5.73 5.53
N THR A 132 17.76 6.05 6.68
CA THR A 132 18.22 5.54 7.98
C THR A 132 18.14 4.00 8.03
N ARG A 133 17.06 3.42 7.51
CA ARG A 133 16.92 1.95 7.41
C ARG A 133 17.92 1.34 6.43
N ILE A 134 18.19 1.98 5.29
CA ILE A 134 19.22 1.54 4.33
C ILE A 134 20.60 1.53 5.01
N HIS A 135 20.93 2.59 5.75
CA HIS A 135 22.18 2.65 6.49
C HIS A 135 22.29 1.52 7.52
N ARG A 136 21.20 1.28 8.28
CA ARG A 136 21.15 0.17 9.24
C ARG A 136 21.30 -1.20 8.58
N ALA A 137 20.71 -1.39 7.40
CA ALA A 137 20.84 -2.62 6.61
C ALA A 137 22.26 -2.84 6.04
N GLY A 138 23.17 -1.89 6.20
CA GLY A 138 24.56 -2.00 5.77
C GLY A 138 25.38 -3.05 6.55
N THR A 139 24.87 -3.60 7.66
CA THR A 139 25.47 -4.75 8.35
C THR A 139 24.56 -5.98 8.26
N PRO A 140 25.12 -7.22 8.26
CA PRO A 140 24.32 -8.44 8.23
C PRO A 140 23.27 -8.51 9.35
N GLU A 141 23.63 -8.10 10.57
CA GLU A 141 22.73 -8.10 11.73
C GLU A 141 21.61 -7.06 11.58
N GLY A 142 21.94 -5.89 11.02
CA GLY A 142 20.97 -4.84 10.77
C GLY A 142 19.95 -5.23 9.69
N LEU A 143 20.42 -5.82 8.58
CA LEU A 143 19.57 -6.33 7.52
C LEU A 143 18.66 -7.45 8.02
N GLN A 144 19.22 -8.42 8.75
CA GLN A 144 18.46 -9.53 9.32
C GLN A 144 17.39 -9.02 10.31
N GLY A 145 17.75 -8.08 11.20
CA GLY A 145 16.79 -7.52 12.15
C GLY A 145 15.65 -6.72 11.50
N LEU A 146 15.92 -6.02 10.39
CA LEU A 146 14.90 -5.34 9.59
C LEU A 146 13.96 -6.32 8.88
N LYS A 147 14.51 -7.42 8.32
CA LYS A 147 13.74 -8.50 7.71
C LYS A 147 12.85 -9.20 8.72
N GLU A 148 13.42 -9.64 9.84
CA GLU A 148 12.68 -10.35 10.90
C GLU A 148 11.56 -9.48 11.48
N ALA A 149 11.78 -8.17 11.60
CA ALA A 149 10.74 -7.25 12.06
C ALA A 149 9.51 -7.28 11.13
N VAL A 150 9.71 -7.11 9.82
CA VAL A 150 8.60 -7.03 8.87
C VAL A 150 7.93 -8.39 8.67
N ILE A 151 8.70 -9.48 8.53
CA ILE A 151 8.16 -10.84 8.40
C ILE A 151 7.38 -11.25 9.66
N GLY A 152 7.95 -11.00 10.84
CA GLY A 152 7.31 -11.33 12.11
C GLY A 152 5.97 -10.60 12.28
N GLU A 153 5.88 -9.34 11.88
CA GLU A 153 4.64 -8.57 11.94
C GLU A 153 3.59 -9.07 10.94
N ILE A 154 3.99 -9.39 9.70
CA ILE A 154 3.08 -9.99 8.70
C ILE A 154 2.52 -11.32 9.24
N ASN A 155 3.35 -12.18 9.81
CA ASN A 155 2.92 -13.47 10.38
C ASN A 155 1.97 -13.26 11.57
N ARG A 156 2.28 -12.32 12.48
CA ARG A 156 1.45 -11.99 13.64
C ARG A 156 0.07 -11.47 13.24
N VAL A 157 0.01 -10.52 12.30
CA VAL A 157 -1.26 -9.95 11.82
C VAL A 157 -2.07 -11.00 11.06
N THR A 158 -1.42 -11.80 10.21
CA THR A 158 -2.06 -12.91 9.50
C THR A 158 -2.69 -13.90 10.47
N GLN A 159 -1.97 -14.27 11.54
CA GLN A 159 -2.49 -15.18 12.55
C GLN A 159 -3.72 -14.60 13.25
N THR A 160 -3.71 -13.29 13.53
CA THR A 160 -4.86 -12.58 14.13
C THR A 160 -6.07 -12.61 13.19
N LEU A 161 -5.88 -12.28 11.91
CA LEU A 161 -6.94 -12.35 10.89
C LEU A 161 -7.50 -13.78 10.78
N CYS A 162 -6.62 -14.79 10.75
CA CYS A 162 -7.05 -16.18 10.69
C CYS A 162 -7.88 -16.58 11.93
N GLN A 163 -7.50 -16.15 13.13
CA GLN A 163 -8.24 -16.43 14.36
C GLN A 163 -9.64 -15.80 14.33
N VAL A 164 -9.77 -14.54 13.91
CA VAL A 164 -11.05 -13.83 13.80
C VAL A 164 -12.01 -14.56 12.86
N HIS A 165 -11.50 -15.08 11.74
CA HIS A 165 -12.30 -15.75 10.71
C HIS A 165 -12.37 -17.28 10.84
N ASN A 166 -11.87 -17.86 11.94
CA ASN A 166 -11.79 -19.31 12.14
C ASN A 166 -11.13 -20.04 10.95
N LEU A 167 -10.00 -19.49 10.49
CA LEU A 167 -9.17 -20.04 9.44
C LEU A 167 -7.87 -20.61 10.01
N SER A 168 -7.33 -21.61 9.34
CA SER A 168 -5.92 -21.94 9.48
C SER A 168 -5.10 -21.10 8.50
N PRO A 169 -3.91 -20.59 8.89
CA PRO A 169 -2.98 -19.97 7.93
C PRO A 169 -2.60 -20.91 6.77
N ARG A 170 -2.74 -22.23 6.93
CA ARG A 170 -2.54 -23.22 5.87
C ARG A 170 -3.61 -23.19 4.77
N GLU A 171 -4.71 -22.49 4.99
CA GLU A 171 -5.78 -22.32 3.99
C GLU A 171 -5.57 -21.07 3.12
N ILE A 172 -4.59 -20.24 3.47
CA ILE A 172 -4.11 -19.14 2.63
C ILE A 172 -3.12 -19.72 1.61
N LEU A 173 -3.54 -19.81 0.35
CA LEU A 173 -2.79 -20.47 -0.72
C LEU A 173 -2.16 -19.50 -1.71
N ALA A 174 -2.42 -18.20 -1.56
CA ALA A 174 -1.79 -17.14 -2.35
C ALA A 174 -1.49 -15.93 -1.46
N VAL A 175 -0.36 -15.28 -1.71
CA VAL A 175 -0.02 -13.99 -1.12
C VAL A 175 0.54 -13.04 -2.17
N THR A 176 0.08 -11.79 -2.16
CA THR A 176 0.64 -10.71 -2.97
C THR A 176 1.22 -9.63 -2.07
N VAL A 177 2.41 -9.14 -2.39
CA VAL A 177 3.12 -8.14 -1.59
C VAL A 177 3.53 -6.99 -2.51
N ALA A 178 3.09 -5.77 -2.20
CA ALA A 178 3.47 -4.55 -2.91
C ALA A 178 4.15 -3.58 -1.94
N GLY A 179 5.00 -2.70 -2.44
CA GLY A 179 5.74 -1.73 -1.62
C GLY A 179 6.88 -1.11 -2.41
N ASN A 180 7.39 0.02 -1.93
CA ASN A 180 8.51 0.69 -2.58
C ASN A 180 9.74 -0.22 -2.62
N THR A 181 10.67 0.10 -3.52
CA THR A 181 11.83 -0.75 -3.80
C THR A 181 12.66 -1.06 -2.56
N THR A 182 12.82 -0.10 -1.64
CA THR A 182 13.57 -0.35 -0.40
C THR A 182 12.83 -1.31 0.52
N MET A 183 11.53 -1.09 0.75
CA MET A 183 10.72 -1.99 1.59
C MET A 183 10.71 -3.41 1.04
N THR A 184 10.61 -3.55 -0.29
CA THR A 184 10.72 -4.84 -0.98
C THR A 184 12.08 -5.51 -0.73
N HIS A 185 13.20 -4.76 -0.82
CA HIS A 185 14.52 -5.32 -0.56
C HIS A 185 14.68 -5.78 0.90
N LEU A 186 14.23 -4.97 1.86
CA LEU A 186 14.28 -5.32 3.28
C LEU A 186 13.43 -6.56 3.61
N PHE A 187 12.22 -6.64 3.04
CA PHE A 187 11.34 -7.81 3.16
C PHE A 187 12.00 -9.10 2.65
N LEU A 188 12.70 -9.01 1.52
CA LEU A 188 13.41 -10.15 0.93
C LEU A 188 14.72 -10.50 1.66
N GLY A 189 15.25 -9.60 2.48
CA GLY A 189 16.59 -9.74 3.08
C GLY A 189 17.70 -9.44 2.09
N LEU A 190 17.46 -8.53 1.16
CA LEU A 190 18.44 -8.04 0.21
C LEU A 190 19.00 -6.72 0.70
N ASP A 191 20.33 -6.61 0.74
CA ASP A 191 20.98 -5.36 1.11
C ASP A 191 20.61 -4.21 0.12
N PRO A 192 19.99 -3.12 0.60
CA PRO A 192 19.49 -2.03 -0.24
C PRO A 192 20.50 -0.89 -0.44
N SER A 193 21.76 -1.04 -0.01
CA SER A 193 22.74 0.08 0.04
C SER A 193 23.01 0.76 -1.30
N SER A 194 22.85 0.07 -2.42
CA SER A 194 23.03 0.63 -3.77
C SER A 194 21.84 1.46 -4.27
N ILE A 195 20.67 1.38 -3.61
CA ILE A 195 19.46 2.13 -4.01
C ILE A 195 19.69 3.63 -3.89
N CYS A 196 20.33 4.08 -2.81
CA CYS A 196 20.60 5.48 -2.51
C CYS A 196 22.01 5.95 -2.90
N ARG A 197 22.76 5.14 -3.67
CA ARG A 197 24.12 5.47 -4.10
C ARG A 197 24.15 5.50 -5.61
N GLU A 198 24.67 6.57 -6.20
CA GLU A 198 24.87 6.67 -7.63
C GLU A 198 25.62 5.42 -8.15
N PRO A 199 25.12 4.76 -9.22
CA PRO A 199 24.06 5.17 -10.15
C PRO A 199 22.63 4.67 -9.81
N TYR A 200 22.30 4.51 -8.53
CA TYR A 200 20.97 4.18 -8.00
C TYR A 200 20.40 2.87 -8.55
N ILE A 201 21.16 1.79 -8.37
CA ILE A 201 20.81 0.47 -8.93
C ILE A 201 20.27 -0.45 -7.83
N PRO A 202 18.99 -0.86 -7.87
CA PRO A 202 18.48 -1.91 -7.00
C PRO A 202 19.10 -3.27 -7.35
N LYS A 203 19.14 -4.21 -6.40
CA LYS A 203 19.68 -5.55 -6.66
C LYS A 203 18.80 -6.33 -7.62
N ILE A 204 17.49 -6.11 -7.53
CA ILE A 204 16.48 -6.75 -8.37
C ILE A 204 15.32 -5.80 -8.61
N ASN A 205 14.66 -5.98 -9.75
CA ASN A 205 13.39 -5.32 -10.07
C ASN A 205 12.24 -6.32 -10.06
N SER A 206 12.38 -7.46 -10.73
CA SER A 206 11.36 -8.50 -10.79
C SER A 206 11.87 -9.82 -10.21
N LEU A 207 10.95 -10.60 -9.64
CA LEU A 207 11.20 -11.95 -9.16
C LEU A 207 10.38 -12.94 -9.96
N ASP A 208 10.93 -14.14 -10.14
CA ASP A 208 10.12 -15.29 -10.50
C ASP A 208 9.17 -15.65 -9.34
N PRO A 209 8.06 -16.34 -9.62
CA PRO A 209 7.14 -16.78 -8.58
C PRO A 209 7.81 -17.57 -7.46
N LEU A 210 7.60 -17.14 -6.22
CA LEU A 210 8.12 -17.74 -5.00
C LEU A 210 7.02 -18.54 -4.28
N THR A 211 7.42 -19.25 -3.24
CA THR A 211 6.54 -19.82 -2.23
C THR A 211 6.56 -19.00 -0.94
N ALA A 212 5.49 -19.08 -0.15
CA ALA A 212 5.45 -18.44 1.16
C ALA A 212 6.59 -18.91 2.08
N GLN A 213 7.01 -20.18 1.99
CA GLN A 213 8.13 -20.71 2.76
C GLN A 213 9.47 -20.04 2.42
N GLU A 214 9.73 -19.75 1.14
CA GLU A 214 10.96 -19.05 0.72
C GLU A 214 11.03 -17.62 1.26
N LEU A 215 9.87 -17.00 1.49
CA LEU A 215 9.75 -15.67 2.09
C LEU A 215 9.78 -15.68 3.63
N GLY A 216 9.67 -16.85 4.27
CA GLY A 216 9.54 -16.97 5.73
C GLY A 216 8.15 -16.62 6.27
N LEU A 217 7.13 -16.68 5.41
CA LEU A 217 5.74 -16.40 5.80
C LEU A 217 5.06 -17.65 6.35
N ASP A 218 4.36 -17.51 7.48
CA ASP A 218 3.67 -18.60 8.20
C ASP A 218 2.29 -18.92 7.58
N LEU A 219 2.25 -19.09 6.26
CA LEU A 219 1.07 -19.48 5.47
C LEU A 219 1.12 -20.97 5.11
N HIS A 220 0.35 -21.42 4.13
CA HIS A 220 0.67 -22.71 3.50
C HIS A 220 2.09 -22.66 2.90
N PRO A 221 2.99 -23.63 3.17
CA PRO A 221 4.41 -23.50 2.79
C PRO A 221 4.62 -23.29 1.30
N ARG A 222 3.76 -23.92 0.48
CA ARG A 222 3.78 -23.84 -0.98
C ARG A 222 2.74 -22.86 -1.55
N ALA A 223 2.15 -22.00 -0.70
CA ALA A 223 1.31 -20.91 -1.18
C ALA A 223 2.08 -20.10 -2.20
N TRP A 224 1.42 -19.75 -3.30
CA TRP A 224 2.01 -18.93 -4.34
C TRP A 224 2.26 -17.53 -3.79
N ALA A 225 3.49 -17.06 -3.84
CA ALA A 225 3.85 -15.73 -3.39
C ALA A 225 4.28 -14.87 -4.57
N TYR A 226 3.66 -13.69 -4.68
CA TYR A 226 3.93 -12.71 -5.72
C TYR A 226 4.34 -11.39 -5.09
N VAL A 227 5.59 -11.01 -5.32
CA VAL A 227 6.10 -9.70 -4.94
C VAL A 227 6.03 -8.83 -6.18
N PHE A 228 5.32 -7.70 -6.08
CA PHE A 228 5.18 -6.79 -7.22
C PHE A 228 6.56 -6.33 -7.70
N PRO A 229 6.75 -6.24 -9.03
CA PRO A 229 8.03 -5.80 -9.56
C PRO A 229 8.28 -4.32 -9.23
N ASN A 230 9.54 -3.95 -9.09
CA ASN A 230 9.99 -2.57 -9.04
C ASN A 230 10.41 -2.11 -10.43
N VAL A 231 10.40 -0.80 -10.67
CA VAL A 231 10.90 -0.19 -11.92
C VAL A 231 12.32 0.33 -11.73
N GLY A 232 12.62 0.90 -10.56
CA GLY A 232 13.94 1.42 -10.21
C GLY A 232 14.06 1.70 -8.72
N SER A 233 15.07 2.45 -8.28
CA SER A 233 15.31 2.72 -6.86
C SER A 233 14.15 3.35 -6.09
N TYR A 234 13.37 4.21 -6.75
CA TYR A 234 12.34 5.03 -6.10
C TYR A 234 10.94 4.86 -6.74
N LEU A 235 10.79 3.92 -7.67
CA LEU A 235 9.49 3.51 -8.22
C LEU A 235 9.36 2.01 -7.99
N GLY A 236 8.60 1.64 -6.97
CA GLY A 236 8.45 0.25 -6.53
C GLY A 236 7.16 -0.41 -6.98
N GLY A 237 6.90 -1.56 -6.39
CA GLY A 237 5.73 -2.38 -6.68
C GLY A 237 4.41 -1.81 -6.15
N ASP A 238 4.46 -0.92 -5.17
CA ASP A 238 3.32 -0.12 -4.70
C ASP A 238 2.72 0.73 -5.82
N VAL A 239 3.57 1.48 -6.52
CA VAL A 239 3.14 2.32 -7.66
C VAL A 239 2.59 1.47 -8.80
N LEU A 240 3.23 0.33 -9.10
CA LEU A 240 2.72 -0.60 -10.11
C LEU A 240 1.37 -1.19 -9.73
N ALA A 241 1.16 -1.50 -8.44
CA ALA A 241 -0.14 -1.93 -7.95
C ALA A 241 -1.20 -0.83 -8.13
N GLY A 242 -0.84 0.44 -7.88
CA GLY A 242 -1.69 1.60 -8.15
C GLY A 242 -2.03 1.78 -9.64
N ILE A 243 -1.06 1.61 -10.54
CA ILE A 243 -1.29 1.64 -12.00
C ILE A 243 -2.24 0.51 -12.41
N LEU A 244 -2.02 -0.71 -11.91
CA LEU A 244 -2.86 -1.86 -12.21
C LEU A 244 -4.29 -1.65 -11.72
N HIS A 245 -4.46 -1.15 -10.50
CA HIS A 245 -5.76 -0.92 -9.87
C HIS A 245 -6.56 0.20 -10.55
N SER A 246 -5.90 1.33 -10.86
CA SER A 246 -6.54 2.47 -11.54
C SER A 246 -6.93 2.18 -12.98
N GLY A 247 -6.32 1.18 -13.62
CA GLY A 247 -6.50 0.94 -15.05
C GLY A 247 -5.94 2.07 -15.92
N LEU A 248 -5.00 2.85 -15.39
CA LEU A 248 -4.37 3.98 -16.10
C LEU A 248 -3.74 3.52 -17.42
N TYR A 249 -3.08 2.37 -17.41
CA TYR A 249 -2.46 1.72 -18.58
C TYR A 249 -3.47 1.23 -19.64
N GLN A 250 -4.77 1.41 -19.42
CA GLN A 250 -5.84 1.06 -20.38
C GLN A 250 -6.55 2.29 -20.93
N GLN A 251 -6.23 3.49 -20.43
CA GLN A 251 -6.87 4.72 -20.88
C GLN A 251 -6.24 5.19 -22.18
N GLU A 252 -7.05 5.63 -23.15
CA GLU A 252 -6.55 6.28 -24.37
C GLU A 252 -6.05 7.70 -24.07
N GLY A 253 -6.81 8.43 -23.26
CA GLY A 253 -6.53 9.80 -22.86
C GLY A 253 -5.44 9.94 -21.80
N LEU A 254 -4.78 11.11 -21.78
CA LEU A 254 -3.68 11.38 -20.86
C LEU A 254 -4.16 11.35 -19.41
N SER A 255 -3.53 10.50 -18.61
CA SER A 255 -3.92 10.20 -17.25
C SER A 255 -2.74 10.35 -16.32
N LEU A 256 -2.99 10.84 -15.11
CA LEU A 256 -1.96 11.05 -14.10
C LEU A 256 -2.38 10.35 -12.80
N LEU A 257 -1.47 9.56 -12.23
CA LEU A 257 -1.61 8.96 -10.90
C LEU A 257 -0.56 9.58 -9.97
N VAL A 258 -1.01 10.12 -8.85
CA VAL A 258 -0.14 10.56 -7.75
C VAL A 258 -0.37 9.66 -6.55
N ASP A 259 0.68 8.97 -6.11
CA ASP A 259 0.73 8.39 -4.78
C ASP A 259 1.42 9.39 -3.84
N VAL A 260 0.69 9.82 -2.81
CA VAL A 260 1.21 10.77 -1.83
C VAL A 260 1.36 10.04 -0.51
N GLY A 261 2.60 9.66 -0.23
CA GLY A 261 3.06 9.16 1.06
C GLY A 261 4.20 10.01 1.63
N THR A 262 5.16 9.34 2.27
CA THR A 262 6.40 9.99 2.76
C THR A 262 7.20 10.57 1.59
N ASN A 263 7.14 9.86 0.47
CA ASN A 263 7.58 10.32 -0.84
C ASN A 263 6.34 10.60 -1.69
N ALA A 264 6.54 11.34 -2.78
CA ALA A 264 5.54 11.44 -3.83
C ALA A 264 6.03 10.70 -5.06
N GLU A 265 5.26 9.71 -5.48
CA GLU A 265 5.45 8.98 -6.71
C GLU A 265 4.37 9.40 -7.69
N VAL A 266 4.78 9.85 -8.87
CA VAL A 266 3.88 10.34 -9.91
C VAL A 266 4.09 9.55 -11.17
N VAL A 267 3.00 9.09 -11.77
CA VAL A 267 2.95 8.41 -13.05
C VAL A 267 2.06 9.18 -13.99
N LEU A 268 2.55 9.45 -15.20
CA LEU A 268 1.83 10.11 -16.27
C LEU A 268 1.85 9.21 -17.50
N GLY A 269 0.73 9.14 -18.22
CA GLY A 269 0.69 8.47 -19.51
C GLY A 269 -0.69 7.93 -19.84
N ASN A 270 -0.70 6.87 -20.65
CA ASN A 270 -1.90 6.25 -21.21
C ASN A 270 -1.61 4.79 -21.57
N ALA A 271 -2.43 4.19 -22.43
CA ALA A 271 -2.27 2.81 -22.88
C ALA A 271 -1.04 2.56 -23.78
N GLU A 272 -0.44 3.61 -24.34
CA GLU A 272 0.71 3.49 -25.26
C GLU A 272 2.04 3.67 -24.54
N TRP A 273 2.10 4.54 -23.52
CA TRP A 273 3.31 4.84 -22.79
C TRP A 273 3.00 5.28 -21.36
N LEU A 274 3.95 5.03 -20.47
CA LEU A 274 3.94 5.48 -19.08
C LEU A 274 5.31 6.04 -18.74
N ILE A 275 5.33 7.21 -18.09
CA ILE A 275 6.52 7.78 -17.46
C ILE A 275 6.25 7.97 -15.98
N GLY A 276 7.22 7.60 -15.15
CA GLY A 276 7.14 7.79 -13.71
C GLY A 276 8.29 8.64 -13.21
N CYS A 277 8.03 9.38 -12.13
CA CYS A 277 9.07 9.97 -11.32
C CYS A 277 8.72 9.85 -9.85
N ALA A 278 9.75 9.93 -9.01
CA ALA A 278 9.60 10.00 -7.57
C ALA A 278 10.31 11.26 -7.09
N GLY A 279 9.72 11.95 -6.14
CA GLY A 279 10.27 13.17 -5.57
C GLY A 279 9.94 13.31 -4.10
N ALA A 280 10.75 14.09 -3.40
CA ALA A 280 10.47 14.46 -2.03
C ALA A 280 9.34 15.51 -2.00
N ALA A 281 8.10 15.07 -1.82
CA ALA A 281 7.01 15.98 -1.47
C ALA A 281 7.13 16.52 -0.03
N GLY A 282 7.97 15.89 0.80
CA GLY A 282 8.27 16.33 2.17
C GLY A 282 7.22 15.85 3.19
N PRO A 283 7.61 15.51 4.43
CA PRO A 283 6.74 14.83 5.39
C PRO A 283 5.67 15.73 6.04
N ALA A 284 5.47 16.95 5.54
CA ALA A 284 4.55 17.94 6.11
C ALA A 284 3.11 17.42 6.26
N LEU A 285 2.75 16.40 5.48
CA LEU A 285 1.41 15.85 5.36
C LEU A 285 1.23 14.50 6.09
N GLU A 286 2.31 13.82 6.49
CA GLU A 286 2.27 12.50 7.12
C GLU A 286 2.52 12.50 8.63
N GLY A 287 2.62 13.68 9.24
CA GLY A 287 2.85 13.85 10.68
C GLY A 287 4.34 14.03 11.02
N GLY A 288 4.62 14.78 12.09
CA GLY A 288 5.97 14.92 12.63
C GLY A 288 6.83 16.07 12.09
N VAL A 289 6.40 16.83 11.07
CA VAL A 289 7.14 18.04 10.63
C VAL A 289 6.51 19.33 11.14
N ALA A 290 5.18 19.39 11.18
CA ALA A 290 4.48 20.47 11.84
C ALA A 290 4.29 20.10 13.32
N ARG A 291 4.54 21.03 14.25
CA ARG A 291 4.55 20.74 15.71
C ARG A 291 3.23 20.16 16.23
N MET A 292 2.13 20.52 15.58
CA MET A 292 0.76 20.08 15.87
C MET A 292 0.26 18.98 14.93
N GLY A 293 1.08 18.58 13.96
CA GLY A 293 0.74 17.62 12.92
C GLY A 293 0.80 16.19 13.43
N MET A 294 -0.26 15.42 13.17
CA MET A 294 -0.35 13.99 13.49
C MET A 294 -0.92 13.20 12.32
N THR A 295 -0.76 11.89 12.34
CA THR A 295 -1.43 11.00 11.38
C THR A 295 -2.95 11.03 11.60
N ALA A 296 -3.73 10.76 10.55
CA ALA A 296 -5.19 10.69 10.65
C ALA A 296 -5.61 9.55 11.61
N ALA A 297 -6.03 9.92 12.81
CA ALA A 297 -6.42 9.03 13.90
C ALA A 297 -7.41 9.76 14.83
N GLU A 298 -8.00 9.04 15.78
CA GLU A 298 -8.92 9.60 16.78
C GLU A 298 -8.32 10.84 17.46
N GLY A 299 -9.11 11.92 17.53
CA GLY A 299 -8.69 13.21 18.08
C GLY A 299 -7.95 14.14 17.10
N ALA A 300 -7.68 13.71 15.87
CA ALA A 300 -7.09 14.57 14.84
C ALA A 300 -8.17 15.44 14.15
N ILE A 301 -7.85 16.73 13.97
CA ILE A 301 -8.65 17.62 13.12
C ILE A 301 -8.43 17.26 11.65
N ASP A 302 -9.49 16.93 10.92
CA ASP A 302 -9.44 16.44 9.54
C ASP A 302 -10.06 17.36 8.50
N ARG A 303 -11.00 18.22 8.90
CA ARG A 303 -11.56 19.30 8.07
C ARG A 303 -11.50 20.62 8.81
N VAL A 304 -11.22 21.68 8.07
CA VAL A 304 -11.29 23.05 8.57
C VAL A 304 -12.05 23.92 7.57
N ARG A 305 -12.91 24.80 8.06
CA ARG A 305 -13.59 25.83 7.28
C ARG A 305 -13.45 27.17 7.97
N ILE A 306 -13.20 28.23 7.20
CA ILE A 306 -13.16 29.61 7.70
C ILE A 306 -14.10 30.45 6.84
N ASP A 307 -15.08 31.09 7.46
CA ASP A 307 -15.91 32.05 6.74
C ASP A 307 -15.06 33.30 6.41
N PRO A 308 -14.91 33.69 5.13
CA PRO A 308 -14.02 34.78 4.74
C PRO A 308 -14.50 36.17 5.19
N ARG A 309 -15.79 36.31 5.57
CA ARG A 309 -16.39 37.56 6.04
C ARG A 309 -16.35 37.67 7.55
N THR A 310 -16.77 36.63 8.27
CA THR A 310 -16.84 36.63 9.74
C THR A 310 -15.54 36.17 10.40
N GLN A 311 -14.69 35.46 9.64
CA GLN A 311 -13.50 34.75 10.12
C GLN A 311 -13.81 33.70 11.20
N GLU A 312 -15.06 33.21 11.21
CA GLU A 312 -15.47 32.10 12.05
C GLU A 312 -14.81 30.82 11.54
N LEU A 313 -14.11 30.13 12.44
CA LEU A 313 -13.40 28.89 12.16
C LEU A 313 -14.19 27.74 12.75
N THR A 314 -14.51 26.76 11.90
CA THR A 314 -15.14 25.50 12.29
C THR A 314 -14.28 24.33 11.82
N TYR A 315 -14.33 23.21 12.54
CA TYR A 315 -13.56 22.02 12.21
C TYR A 315 -14.30 20.73 12.60
N THR A 316 -13.87 19.62 12.03
CA THR A 316 -14.27 18.26 12.45
C THR A 316 -13.10 17.54 13.11
N VAL A 317 -13.40 16.55 13.95
CA VAL A 317 -12.41 15.73 14.65
C VAL A 317 -12.73 14.27 14.37
N ILE A 318 -11.72 13.49 13.94
CA ILE A 318 -11.87 12.06 13.72
C ILE A 318 -12.23 11.38 15.05
N GLY A 319 -13.29 10.59 15.07
CA GLY A 319 -13.85 9.99 16.30
C GLY A 319 -14.64 10.97 17.18
N GLY A 320 -14.70 12.26 16.82
CA GLY A 320 -15.35 13.31 17.60
C GLY A 320 -14.53 13.75 18.81
N GLY A 321 -15.20 14.37 19.78
CA GLY A 321 -14.57 14.80 21.04
C GLY A 321 -13.64 16.01 20.90
N ARG A 322 -12.70 16.12 21.84
CA ARG A 322 -11.73 17.24 21.91
C ARG A 322 -10.50 16.93 21.08
N PRO A 323 -10.00 17.86 20.26
CA PRO A 323 -8.85 17.60 19.41
C PRO A 323 -7.55 17.53 20.22
N VAL A 324 -6.58 16.79 19.69
CA VAL A 324 -5.19 16.69 20.20
C VAL A 324 -4.16 17.11 19.16
N GLY A 325 -4.57 17.34 17.92
CA GLY A 325 -3.71 17.75 16.83
C GLY A 325 -4.49 17.90 15.53
N ILE A 326 -3.77 18.04 14.42
CA ILE A 326 -4.34 18.20 13.08
C ILE A 326 -3.66 17.21 12.13
N CYS A 327 -4.44 16.55 11.27
CA CYS A 327 -3.88 15.66 10.26
C CYS A 327 -3.59 16.39 8.94
N GLY A 328 -2.95 15.70 7.99
CA GLY A 328 -2.56 16.27 6.70
C GLY A 328 -3.72 16.93 5.94
N SER A 329 -4.90 16.29 5.87
CA SER A 329 -6.08 16.88 5.23
C SER A 329 -6.55 18.15 5.95
N GLY A 330 -6.53 18.15 7.29
CA GLY A 330 -6.86 19.32 8.09
C GLY A 330 -5.90 20.49 7.85
N LEU A 331 -4.60 20.22 7.71
CA LEU A 331 -3.58 21.24 7.41
C LEU A 331 -3.77 21.87 6.02
N ILE A 332 -4.10 21.07 5.01
CA ILE A 332 -4.41 21.55 3.65
C ILE A 332 -5.64 22.44 3.68
N ASP A 333 -6.73 21.96 4.29
CA ASP A 333 -7.98 22.71 4.44
C ASP A 333 -7.73 24.04 5.18
N LEU A 334 -7.06 24.00 6.33
CA LEU A 334 -6.75 25.19 7.12
C LEU A 334 -5.95 26.20 6.29
N THR A 335 -4.93 25.76 5.57
CA THR A 335 -4.07 26.67 4.81
C THR A 335 -4.80 27.28 3.62
N ALA A 336 -5.59 26.48 2.88
CA ALA A 336 -6.41 26.97 1.79
C ALA A 336 -7.47 27.99 2.29
N GLU A 337 -8.07 27.74 3.45
CA GLU A 337 -9.06 28.64 4.04
C GLU A 337 -8.43 29.92 4.58
N LEU A 338 -7.26 29.84 5.23
CA LEU A 338 -6.51 31.02 5.65
C LEU A 338 -6.14 31.91 4.45
N PHE A 339 -5.78 31.29 3.32
CA PHE A 339 -5.47 32.01 2.09
C PHE A 339 -6.73 32.70 1.53
N THR A 340 -7.84 31.95 1.43
CA THR A 340 -9.11 32.47 0.90
C THR A 340 -9.69 33.59 1.77
N ALA A 341 -9.50 33.53 3.09
CA ALA A 341 -9.89 34.58 4.03
C ALA A 341 -8.92 35.78 4.08
N GLY A 342 -7.81 35.73 3.33
CA GLY A 342 -6.76 36.76 3.32
C GLY A 342 -6.00 36.88 4.63
N ILE A 343 -6.02 35.82 5.46
CA ILE A 343 -5.25 35.75 6.72
C ILE A 343 -3.79 35.42 6.41
N ILE A 344 -3.52 34.65 5.36
CA ILE A 344 -2.19 34.54 4.76
C ILE A 344 -2.19 35.16 3.36
N ASP A 345 -1.04 35.72 2.97
CA ASP A 345 -0.85 36.28 1.62
C ASP A 345 -0.35 35.23 0.61
N LEU A 346 -0.09 35.66 -0.63
CA LEU A 346 0.44 34.82 -1.71
C LEU A 346 1.80 34.18 -1.40
N ARG A 347 2.56 34.73 -0.44
CA ARG A 347 3.85 34.19 0.01
C ARG A 347 3.68 33.30 1.25
N GLY A 348 2.46 33.11 1.73
CA GLY A 348 2.17 32.35 2.95
C GLY A 348 2.43 33.11 4.24
N LYS A 349 2.59 34.44 4.21
CA LYS A 349 2.87 35.22 5.42
C LYS A 349 1.60 35.56 6.17
N LEU A 350 1.59 35.27 7.47
CA LEU A 350 0.48 35.57 8.37
C LEU A 350 0.29 37.09 8.53
N ASN A 351 -0.93 37.55 8.26
CA ASN A 351 -1.33 38.93 8.43
C ASN A 351 -1.93 39.13 9.83
N ARG A 352 -1.19 39.81 10.72
CA ARG A 352 -1.62 40.09 12.10
C ARG A 352 -2.99 40.77 12.22
N LYS A 353 -3.27 41.77 11.37
CA LYS A 353 -4.54 42.50 11.42
C LYS A 353 -5.70 41.61 11.04
N LYS A 354 -5.52 40.75 10.02
CA LYS A 354 -6.54 39.82 9.55
C LYS A 354 -6.71 38.60 10.46
N ALA A 355 -5.65 38.11 11.11
CA ALA A 355 -5.77 37.03 12.08
C ALA A 355 -6.48 37.47 13.38
N GLY A 356 -6.45 38.77 13.70
CA GLY A 356 -7.23 39.36 14.79
C GLY A 356 -6.97 38.67 16.13
N ARG A 357 -8.04 38.21 16.79
CA ARG A 357 -7.96 37.50 18.09
C ARG A 357 -7.26 36.14 18.03
N ARG A 358 -7.12 35.55 16.83
CA ARG A 358 -6.41 34.28 16.61
C ARG A 358 -4.93 34.50 16.29
N TRP A 359 -4.46 35.75 16.18
CA TRP A 359 -3.04 35.99 16.06
C TRP A 359 -2.35 35.76 17.40
N THR A 360 -1.25 34.99 17.38
CA THR A 360 -0.42 34.71 18.54
C THR A 360 1.04 34.59 18.13
N GLU A 361 1.92 34.31 19.08
CA GLU A 361 3.32 33.96 18.84
C GLU A 361 3.65 32.61 19.49
N THR A 362 4.55 31.86 18.86
CA THR A 362 5.10 30.61 19.37
C THR A 362 6.58 30.59 19.04
N ASP A 363 7.42 30.39 20.06
CA ASP A 363 8.88 30.39 19.94
C ASP A 363 9.43 31.66 19.24
N GLY A 364 8.80 32.80 19.49
CA GLY A 364 9.17 34.10 18.89
C GLY A 364 8.79 34.25 17.41
N GLN A 365 7.99 33.34 16.85
CA GLN A 365 7.48 33.41 15.48
C GLN A 365 5.97 33.66 15.46
N PRO A 366 5.44 34.39 14.46
CA PRO A 366 3.99 34.56 14.28
C PRO A 366 3.29 33.21 14.14
N ALA A 367 2.12 33.09 14.76
CA ALA A 367 1.30 31.89 14.69
C ALA A 367 -0.19 32.23 14.67
N PHE A 368 -0.98 31.28 14.16
CA PHE A 368 -2.43 31.34 14.12
C PHE A 368 -3.02 30.32 15.09
N LEU A 369 -3.83 30.79 16.04
CA LEU A 369 -4.53 29.95 17.01
C LEU A 369 -5.70 29.23 16.35
N VAL A 370 -5.58 27.91 16.21
CA VAL A 370 -6.63 27.04 15.65
C VAL A 370 -7.60 26.66 16.78
N VAL A 371 -7.08 26.08 17.87
CA VAL A 371 -7.89 25.65 19.03
C VAL A 371 -7.23 26.11 20.34
N PRO A 372 -7.96 26.82 21.22
CA PRO A 372 -7.48 27.19 22.56
C PRO A 372 -7.16 25.97 23.44
N ALA A 373 -6.27 26.13 24.41
CA ALA A 373 -5.79 25.04 25.27
C ALA A 373 -6.92 24.37 26.08
N GLU A 374 -7.91 25.14 26.50
CA GLU A 374 -9.07 24.70 27.27
C GLU A 374 -10.02 23.77 26.49
N GLU A 375 -9.99 23.83 25.16
CA GLU A 375 -10.83 23.04 24.27
C GLU A 375 -10.16 21.75 23.80
N THR A 376 -8.86 21.58 24.02
CA THR A 376 -8.11 20.37 23.61
C THR A 376 -8.11 19.31 24.70
N ALA A 377 -7.87 18.05 24.33
CA ALA A 377 -7.86 16.95 25.31
C ALA A 377 -6.58 16.95 26.18
N HIS A 378 -5.47 17.44 25.62
CA HIS A 378 -4.15 17.50 26.27
C HIS A 378 -3.86 18.84 26.99
N GLY A 379 -4.79 19.80 26.98
CA GLY A 379 -4.60 21.09 27.65
C GLY A 379 -3.54 22.01 27.03
N GLN A 380 -3.14 21.74 25.77
CA GLN A 380 -2.22 22.59 25.00
C GLN A 380 -2.96 23.20 23.81
N ALA A 381 -2.65 24.44 23.46
CA ALA A 381 -3.28 25.08 22.31
C ALA A 381 -2.77 24.47 20.99
N ILE A 382 -3.67 24.27 20.03
CA ILE A 382 -3.31 23.90 18.66
C ILE A 382 -3.13 25.20 17.89
N VAL A 383 -1.90 25.48 17.50
CA VAL A 383 -1.50 26.67 16.73
C VAL A 383 -0.91 26.23 15.39
N LEU A 384 -0.96 27.08 14.37
CA LEU A 384 -0.21 26.93 13.12
C LEU A 384 0.82 28.05 13.05
N SER A 385 2.11 27.74 13.22
CA SER A 385 3.17 28.77 13.16
C SER A 385 3.55 29.12 11.73
N GLN A 386 4.24 30.25 11.56
CA GLN A 386 4.84 30.62 10.28
C GLN A 386 5.84 29.58 9.78
N VAL A 387 6.55 28.89 10.68
CA VAL A 387 7.51 27.84 10.32
C VAL A 387 6.78 26.64 9.73
N ASP A 388 5.68 26.22 10.35
CA ASP A 388 4.85 25.11 9.86
C ASP A 388 4.24 25.44 8.49
N LEU A 389 3.74 26.67 8.31
CA LEU A 389 3.27 27.19 7.02
C LEU A 389 4.37 27.14 5.95
N ASP A 390 5.57 27.64 6.27
CA ASP A 390 6.69 27.66 5.33
C ASP A 390 7.11 26.22 4.93
N VAL A 391 7.03 25.25 5.85
CA VAL A 391 7.26 23.82 5.57
C VAL A 391 6.19 23.29 4.60
N LEU A 392 4.90 23.50 4.90
CA LEU A 392 3.81 23.02 4.07
C LEU A 392 3.86 23.59 2.66
N LEU A 393 4.22 24.87 2.52
CA LEU A 393 4.34 25.53 1.22
C LEU A 393 5.50 24.98 0.39
N ARG A 394 6.61 24.57 1.03
CA ARG A 394 7.68 23.83 0.32
C ARG A 394 7.19 22.49 -0.18
N SER A 395 6.41 21.77 0.61
CA SER A 395 5.81 20.48 0.21
C SER A 395 4.86 20.63 -0.97
N LYS A 396 3.95 21.60 -0.92
CA LYS A 396 3.10 22.00 -2.05
C LYS A 396 3.93 22.34 -3.29
N ALA A 397 4.96 23.18 -3.14
CA ALA A 397 5.78 23.63 -4.25
C ALA A 397 6.53 22.45 -4.90
N ALA A 398 7.04 21.52 -4.10
CA ALA A 398 7.66 20.30 -4.60
C ALA A 398 6.68 19.46 -5.42
N MET A 399 5.47 19.21 -4.89
CA MET A 399 4.43 18.49 -5.62
C MET A 399 4.10 19.15 -6.96
N TYR A 400 3.80 20.45 -6.97
CA TYR A 400 3.45 21.15 -8.21
C TYR A 400 4.62 21.18 -9.21
N THR A 401 5.86 21.26 -8.71
CA THR A 401 7.07 21.16 -9.54
C THR A 401 7.21 19.79 -10.17
N ILE A 402 6.94 18.71 -9.43
CA ILE A 402 6.95 17.35 -9.97
C ILE A 402 5.93 17.22 -11.10
N LEU A 403 4.67 17.63 -10.86
CA LEU A 403 3.59 17.56 -11.85
C LEU A 403 3.94 18.33 -13.12
N THR A 404 4.42 19.57 -12.97
CA THR A 404 4.79 20.45 -14.09
C THR A 404 6.01 19.92 -14.84
N THR A 405 7.03 19.43 -14.12
CA THR A 405 8.26 18.91 -14.73
C THR A 405 7.96 17.65 -15.53
N LEU A 406 7.18 16.72 -14.99
CA LEU A 406 6.85 15.46 -15.63
C LEU A 406 6.04 15.70 -16.92
N THR A 407 5.00 16.53 -16.85
CA THR A 407 4.16 16.90 -18.01
C THR A 407 4.96 17.60 -19.10
N GLN A 408 5.76 18.61 -18.75
CA GLN A 408 6.57 19.35 -19.72
C GLN A 408 7.66 18.49 -20.37
N THR A 409 8.22 17.51 -19.65
CA THR A 409 9.25 16.59 -20.19
C THR A 409 8.73 15.78 -21.36
N VAL A 410 7.43 15.47 -21.39
CA VAL A 410 6.77 14.73 -22.48
C VAL A 410 6.00 15.65 -23.44
N GLY A 411 6.16 16.97 -23.32
CA GLY A 411 5.59 17.95 -24.25
C GLY A 411 4.10 18.26 -24.06
N TYR A 412 3.53 17.95 -22.89
CA TYR A 412 2.14 18.25 -22.54
C TYR A 412 2.05 19.38 -21.51
N ASP A 413 0.90 20.06 -21.50
CA ASP A 413 0.50 20.98 -20.43
C ASP A 413 -0.35 20.26 -19.39
N LEU A 414 -0.40 20.77 -18.15
CA LEU A 414 -1.27 20.21 -17.10
C LEU A 414 -2.76 20.14 -17.48
N LYS A 415 -3.23 21.06 -18.34
CA LYS A 415 -4.61 21.11 -18.84
C LYS A 415 -4.97 19.95 -19.78
N ASP A 416 -3.97 19.25 -20.31
CA ASP A 416 -4.16 18.13 -21.23
C ASP A 416 -4.47 16.82 -20.48
N ILE A 417 -4.33 16.82 -19.15
CA ILE A 417 -4.67 15.69 -18.30
C ILE A 417 -6.19 15.53 -18.23
N GLU A 418 -6.69 14.39 -18.70
CA GLU A 418 -8.12 14.06 -18.68
C GLU A 418 -8.57 13.38 -17.38
N ARG A 419 -7.66 12.62 -16.75
CA ARG A 419 -7.96 11.85 -15.53
C ARG A 419 -6.85 12.02 -14.51
N PHE A 420 -7.24 12.36 -13.29
CA PHE A 420 -6.32 12.53 -12.16
C PHE A 420 -6.67 11.54 -11.05
N TYR A 421 -5.83 10.54 -10.85
CA TYR A 421 -5.93 9.55 -9.80
C TYR A 421 -5.05 9.97 -8.61
N VAL A 422 -5.60 9.85 -7.40
CA VAL A 422 -4.86 10.11 -6.15
C VAL A 422 -4.88 8.85 -5.30
N ALA A 423 -3.70 8.41 -4.88
CA ALA A 423 -3.47 7.28 -3.99
C ALA A 423 -2.77 7.74 -2.69
N GLY A 424 -2.49 6.78 -1.82
CA GLY A 424 -1.91 7.01 -0.51
C GLY A 424 -2.91 7.48 0.55
N ALA A 425 -2.46 7.60 1.80
CA ALA A 425 -3.30 8.06 2.92
C ALA A 425 -3.90 9.45 2.67
N PHE A 426 -3.20 10.26 1.88
CA PHE A 426 -3.63 11.57 1.39
C PHE A 426 -4.91 11.49 0.55
N GLY A 427 -5.00 10.53 -0.38
CA GLY A 427 -6.13 10.39 -1.30
C GLY A 427 -7.47 10.13 -0.61
N ASN A 428 -7.48 9.45 0.53
CA ASN A 428 -8.71 9.09 1.24
C ASN A 428 -9.41 10.28 1.92
N HIS A 429 -8.67 11.34 2.25
CA HIS A 429 -9.19 12.42 3.10
C HIS A 429 -9.07 13.81 2.48
N ILE A 430 -8.35 13.99 1.38
CA ILE A 430 -8.20 15.31 0.78
C ILE A 430 -9.51 15.86 0.19
N ASP A 431 -9.73 17.17 0.32
CA ASP A 431 -10.70 17.90 -0.50
C ASP A 431 -9.96 18.42 -1.76
N PRO A 432 -10.24 17.89 -2.96
CA PRO A 432 -9.54 18.29 -4.19
C PRO A 432 -9.60 19.80 -4.43
N ARG A 433 -10.71 20.47 -4.07
CA ARG A 433 -10.85 21.93 -4.27
C ARG A 433 -9.86 22.70 -3.40
N ARG A 434 -9.61 22.23 -2.17
CA ARG A 434 -8.64 22.85 -1.26
C ARG A 434 -7.21 22.60 -1.72
N ALA A 435 -6.94 21.42 -2.25
CA ALA A 435 -5.67 21.10 -2.88
C ALA A 435 -5.40 22.00 -4.10
N VAL A 436 -6.41 22.28 -4.93
CA VAL A 436 -6.33 23.20 -6.08
C VAL A 436 -6.15 24.65 -5.64
N ILE A 437 -6.91 25.14 -4.66
CA ILE A 437 -6.74 26.49 -4.08
C ILE A 437 -5.32 26.67 -3.56
N LEU A 438 -4.83 25.66 -2.85
CA LEU A 438 -3.47 25.66 -2.36
C LEU A 438 -2.47 25.49 -3.49
N GLY A 439 -2.85 25.09 -4.70
CA GLY A 439 -1.98 24.82 -5.85
C GLY A 439 -1.05 23.64 -5.63
N MET A 440 -1.55 22.59 -4.97
CA MET A 440 -0.93 21.27 -4.90
C MET A 440 -1.36 20.39 -6.08
N LEU A 441 -2.61 20.53 -6.51
CA LEU A 441 -3.19 19.86 -7.67
C LEU A 441 -3.48 20.89 -8.78
N PRO A 442 -3.46 20.48 -10.06
CA PRO A 442 -3.85 21.36 -11.15
C PRO A 442 -5.36 21.65 -11.10
N ASP A 443 -5.75 22.85 -11.53
CA ASP A 443 -7.15 23.26 -11.65
C ASP A 443 -7.76 22.65 -12.92
N LEU A 444 -8.36 21.46 -12.77
CA LEU A 444 -8.97 20.67 -13.83
C LEU A 444 -10.45 20.38 -13.52
N PRO A 445 -11.30 20.12 -14.56
CA PRO A 445 -12.74 19.88 -14.41
C PRO A 445 -13.14 18.72 -13.49
#